data_AF-A0A2W5HGS6-F1
#
_entry.id   AF-A0A2W5HGS6-F1
#
_cell.length_a   1.000
_cell.length_b   1.000
_cell.length_c   1.000
_cell.angle_alpha   90.00
_cell.angle_beta   90.00
_cell.angle_gamma   90.00
#
_symmetry.space_group_name_H-M   'P 1'
#
loop_
_entity.id
_entity.type
_entity.pdbx_description
1 polymer ?
#
loop_
_entity_poly.entity_id
_entity_poly.type
_entity_poly.pdbx_seq_one_letter_code
_entity_poly.pdbx_strand_id
1 'polypeptide(L)'
;MRKIFNAITPLLALTGLTACESTADIERKPAIADSMIKDSLATCTIGSSTEVYSERLRDILMDVQTDRLNALQSNQVTVCLDKRLSKQTTGWLDKPIQGVLYAGALGGKSGHDRSILSLWDNGTPLKEDGFFSKDASDDGGEIVSKLAKAIIKEGMPKTGEDKIAGEYSYKCGKSTCHEIRWKAAANFDQDTIRKNPDLKSAPTPMQW
;
A
#
# COMPACT_ATOMS: atom_id res chain seq x y z
N MET A 1 17.42 -6.83 -66.57
CA MET A 1 17.03 -7.95 -65.69
C MET A 1 17.35 -7.59 -64.24
N ARG A 2 16.36 -7.73 -63.34
CA ARG A 2 16.42 -7.69 -61.84
C ARG A 2 16.89 -6.36 -61.21
N LYS A 3 16.00 -5.53 -60.63
CA LYS A 3 15.14 -5.62 -59.41
C LYS A 3 15.82 -5.00 -58.18
N ILE A 4 15.31 -3.82 -57.80
CA ILE A 4 14.82 -3.34 -56.49
C ILE A 4 15.61 -3.79 -55.25
N PHE A 5 16.03 -2.86 -54.38
CA PHE A 5 15.41 -2.66 -53.05
C PHE A 5 16.07 -1.51 -52.27
N ASN A 6 15.25 -0.50 -52.00
CA ASN A 6 15.45 0.48 -50.94
C ASN A 6 15.69 -0.25 -49.61
N ALA A 7 16.81 0.06 -48.95
CA ALA A 7 16.97 -0.19 -47.53
C ALA A 7 16.75 1.14 -46.80
N ILE A 8 15.48 1.44 -46.51
CA ILE A 8 15.14 2.39 -45.44
C ILE A 8 15.39 1.62 -44.16
N THR A 9 16.49 1.90 -43.47
CA THR A 9 16.74 1.39 -42.13
C THR A 9 15.75 2.06 -41.19
N PRO A 10 14.80 1.35 -40.56
CA PRO A 10 14.02 1.94 -39.49
C PRO A 10 14.96 2.14 -38.30
N LEU A 11 15.15 3.39 -37.93
CA LEU A 11 15.78 3.76 -36.67
C LEU A 11 14.84 3.28 -35.55
N LEU A 12 15.10 2.10 -35.01
CA LEU A 12 14.53 1.63 -33.75
C LEU A 12 15.07 2.54 -32.65
N ALA A 13 14.38 3.66 -32.42
CA ALA A 13 14.53 4.46 -31.23
C ALA A 13 13.91 3.68 -30.07
N LEU A 14 14.73 2.85 -29.43
CA LEU A 14 14.41 2.19 -28.18
C LEU A 14 15.03 2.96 -27.01
N THR A 15 14.32 2.87 -25.88
CA THR A 15 14.71 3.21 -24.51
C THR A 15 14.71 4.68 -24.12
N GLY A 16 13.50 5.20 -23.90
CA GLY A 16 13.23 6.40 -23.13
C GLY A 16 11.82 6.41 -22.53
N LEU A 17 11.24 5.25 -22.22
CA LEU A 17 9.97 5.18 -21.50
C LEU A 17 10.29 5.23 -19.99
N THR A 18 10.20 6.41 -19.41
CA THR A 18 9.58 6.50 -18.08
C THR A 18 8.31 5.66 -18.17
N ALA A 19 8.13 4.67 -17.29
CA ALA A 19 7.01 3.74 -17.35
C ALA A 19 5.67 4.47 -17.17
N CYS A 20 5.19 5.09 -18.25
CA CYS A 20 3.84 5.63 -18.35
C CYS A 20 2.90 4.44 -18.51
N GLU A 21 1.88 4.40 -17.68
CA GLU A 21 0.79 3.43 -17.80
C GLU A 21 0.16 3.53 -19.19
N SER A 22 -0.33 2.41 -19.74
CA SER A 22 -1.05 2.46 -21.01
C SER A 22 -2.37 3.23 -20.84
N THR A 23 -2.90 3.81 -21.91
CA THR A 23 -4.21 4.48 -21.88
C THR A 23 -5.30 3.55 -21.32
N ALA A 24 -5.29 2.28 -21.71
CA ALA A 24 -6.23 1.28 -21.21
C ALA A 24 -6.07 0.97 -19.71
N ASP A 25 -4.88 1.14 -19.14
CA ASP A 25 -4.66 1.00 -17.69
C ASP A 25 -5.22 2.22 -16.95
N ILE A 26 -4.93 3.42 -17.45
CA ILE A 26 -5.43 4.68 -16.88
C ILE A 26 -6.96 4.70 -16.85
N GLU A 27 -7.61 4.25 -17.93
CA GLU A 27 -9.08 4.19 -18.02
C GLU A 27 -9.71 3.17 -17.07
N ARG A 28 -9.02 2.06 -16.77
CA ARG A 28 -9.55 1.00 -15.88
C ARG A 28 -9.29 1.28 -14.40
N LYS A 29 -8.28 2.10 -14.08
CA LYS A 29 -7.83 2.38 -12.72
C LYS A 29 -8.96 2.83 -11.77
N PRO A 30 -9.87 3.76 -12.13
CA PRO A 30 -10.95 4.17 -11.24
C PRO A 30 -11.86 3.00 -10.83
N ALA A 31 -12.19 2.11 -11.77
CA ALA A 31 -13.06 0.96 -11.48
C ALA A 31 -12.39 -0.07 -10.54
N ILE A 32 -11.06 -0.27 -10.68
CA ILE A 32 -10.28 -1.11 -9.76
C ILE A 32 -10.29 -0.49 -8.36
N ALA A 33 -9.99 0.81 -8.27
CA ALA A 33 -10.00 1.55 -7.00
C ALA A 33 -11.38 1.48 -6.33
N ASP A 34 -12.47 1.71 -7.06
CA ASP A 34 -13.83 1.62 -6.53
C ASP A 34 -14.17 0.22 -6.01
N SER A 35 -13.74 -0.83 -6.72
CA SER A 35 -13.91 -2.21 -6.24
C SER A 35 -13.15 -2.47 -4.95
N MET A 36 -11.92 -1.96 -4.82
CA MET A 36 -11.10 -2.12 -3.61
C MET A 36 -11.67 -1.31 -2.44
N ILE A 37 -12.19 -0.12 -2.69
CA ILE A 37 -12.88 0.71 -1.69
C ILE A 37 -14.13 0.00 -1.19
N LYS A 38 -14.93 -0.58 -2.08
CA LYS A 38 -16.11 -1.36 -1.68
C LYS A 38 -15.75 -2.53 -0.78
N ASP A 39 -14.69 -3.27 -1.10
CA ASP A 39 -14.21 -4.38 -0.28
C ASP A 39 -13.70 -3.90 1.09
N SER A 40 -13.00 -2.77 1.10
CA SER A 40 -12.52 -2.11 2.31
C SER A 40 -13.67 -1.69 3.23
N LEU A 41 -14.71 -1.03 2.70
CA LEU A 41 -15.90 -0.64 3.46
C LEU A 41 -16.67 -1.83 4.05
N ALA A 42 -16.64 -2.99 3.40
CA ALA A 42 -17.29 -4.20 3.88
C ALA A 42 -16.49 -4.94 4.96
N THR A 43 -15.18 -4.70 5.05
CA THR A 43 -14.25 -5.54 5.80
C THR A 43 -13.57 -4.81 6.95
N CYS A 44 -13.26 -3.52 6.76
CA CYS A 44 -12.43 -2.73 7.67
C CYS A 44 -13.29 -2.00 8.72
N THR A 45 -12.73 -1.81 9.91
CA THR A 45 -13.25 -0.86 10.89
C THR A 45 -13.03 0.57 10.40
N ILE A 46 -14.12 1.31 10.21
CA ILE A 46 -14.07 2.70 9.75
C ILE A 46 -13.93 3.63 10.97
N GLY A 47 -12.80 4.34 11.05
CA GLY A 47 -12.47 5.26 12.15
C GLY A 47 -12.92 6.73 11.96
N SER A 48 -13.63 7.01 10.87
CA SER A 48 -14.14 8.32 10.41
C SER A 48 -15.56 8.15 9.82
N SER A 49 -16.11 9.17 9.14
CA SER A 49 -17.28 8.94 8.27
C SER A 49 -16.89 8.10 7.05
N THR A 50 -17.87 7.38 6.49
CA THR A 50 -17.71 6.54 5.30
C THR A 50 -17.24 7.34 4.10
N GLU A 51 -17.75 8.55 3.93
CA GLU A 51 -17.42 9.45 2.82
C GLU A 51 -15.95 9.86 2.89
N VAL A 52 -15.51 10.37 4.04
CA VAL A 52 -14.11 10.80 4.27
C VAL A 52 -13.15 9.62 4.13
N TYR A 53 -13.54 8.46 4.66
CA TYR A 53 -12.75 7.23 4.51
C TYR A 53 -12.55 6.85 3.03
N SER A 54 -13.64 6.83 2.28
CA SER A 54 -13.66 6.42 0.87
C SER A 54 -12.89 7.39 -0.01
N GLU A 55 -12.98 8.70 0.27
CA GLU A 55 -12.26 9.73 -0.45
C GLU A 55 -10.75 9.61 -0.26
N ARG A 56 -10.28 9.48 0.99
CA ARG A 56 -8.85 9.27 1.27
C ARG A 56 -8.31 7.98 0.68
N LEU A 57 -9.04 6.89 0.83
CA LEU A 57 -8.62 5.61 0.27
C LEU A 57 -8.56 5.70 -1.26
N ARG A 58 -9.49 6.42 -1.90
CA ARG A 58 -9.44 6.67 -3.34
C ARG A 58 -8.21 7.44 -3.74
N ASP A 59 -7.88 8.52 -3.05
CA ASP A 59 -6.68 9.33 -3.35
C ASP A 59 -5.41 8.47 -3.31
N ILE A 60 -5.25 7.68 -2.25
CA ILE A 60 -4.15 6.71 -2.10
C ILE A 60 -4.10 5.72 -3.27
N LEU A 61 -5.23 5.08 -3.60
CA LEU A 61 -5.28 4.08 -4.66
C LEU A 61 -5.06 4.71 -6.04
N MET A 62 -5.50 5.95 -6.25
CA MET A 62 -5.30 6.68 -7.49
C MET A 62 -3.85 7.14 -7.70
N ASP A 63 -3.02 7.21 -6.66
CA ASP A 63 -1.58 7.45 -6.76
C ASP A 63 -0.77 6.18 -7.12
N VAL A 64 -1.33 4.99 -6.89
CA VAL A 64 -0.66 3.70 -7.13
C VAL A 64 -0.82 3.26 -8.58
N GLN A 65 0.24 2.77 -9.24
CA GLN A 65 0.13 2.25 -10.62
C GLN A 65 -0.85 1.07 -10.72
N THR A 66 -1.53 0.94 -11.86
CA THR A 66 -2.62 -0.03 -12.10
C THR A 66 -2.15 -1.48 -12.02
N ASP A 67 -0.92 -1.78 -12.46
CA ASP A 67 -0.31 -3.12 -12.31
C ASP A 67 -0.18 -3.53 -10.83
N ARG A 68 0.18 -2.58 -9.96
CA ARG A 68 0.29 -2.77 -8.52
C ARG A 68 -1.08 -2.96 -7.86
N LEU A 69 -2.09 -2.19 -8.27
CA LEU A 69 -3.46 -2.40 -7.81
C LEU A 69 -3.99 -3.78 -8.21
N ASN A 70 -3.76 -4.20 -9.46
CA ASN A 70 -4.12 -5.53 -9.95
C ASN A 70 -3.40 -6.64 -9.16
N ALA A 71 -2.14 -6.44 -8.79
CA ALA A 71 -1.41 -7.40 -7.97
C ALA A 71 -2.05 -7.57 -6.58
N LEU A 72 -2.46 -6.47 -5.93
CA LEU A 72 -3.17 -6.53 -4.65
C LEU A 72 -4.53 -7.22 -4.78
N GLN A 73 -5.31 -6.88 -5.82
CA GLN A 73 -6.62 -7.48 -6.07
C GLN A 73 -6.50 -8.99 -6.37
N SER A 74 -5.53 -9.39 -7.20
CA SER A 74 -5.29 -10.80 -7.56
C SER A 74 -4.84 -11.64 -6.37
N ASN A 75 -4.13 -11.02 -5.42
CA ASN A 75 -3.72 -11.64 -4.15
C ASN A 75 -4.74 -11.43 -3.02
N GLN A 76 -5.96 -10.95 -3.33
CA GLN A 76 -7.05 -10.75 -2.39
C GLN A 76 -6.65 -9.93 -1.14
N VAL A 77 -5.88 -8.86 -1.37
CA VAL A 77 -5.48 -7.92 -0.33
C VAL A 77 -6.51 -6.82 -0.19
N THR A 78 -7.19 -6.79 0.95
CA THR A 78 -8.05 -5.67 1.34
C THR A 78 -7.21 -4.57 1.96
N VAL A 79 -7.32 -3.33 1.46
CA VAL A 79 -6.60 -2.17 2.01
C VAL A 79 -7.48 -1.43 2.99
N CYS A 80 -7.03 -1.26 4.23
CA CYS A 80 -7.73 -0.59 5.31
C CYS A 80 -6.97 0.66 5.76
N LEU A 81 -7.66 1.79 5.94
CA LEU A 81 -7.14 2.92 6.71
C LEU A 81 -7.33 2.64 8.20
N ASP A 82 -6.24 2.58 8.97
CA ASP A 82 -6.24 2.14 10.37
C ASP A 82 -5.85 3.27 11.33
N LYS A 83 -6.86 3.79 12.03
CA LYS A 83 -6.69 4.86 13.02
C LYS A 83 -5.93 4.43 14.28
N ARG A 84 -5.76 3.14 14.53
CA ARG A 84 -4.95 2.67 15.67
C ARG A 84 -3.48 3.03 15.49
N LEU A 85 -3.01 3.00 14.24
CA LEU A 85 -1.64 3.37 13.89
C LEU A 85 -1.33 4.86 14.16
N SER A 86 -2.31 5.78 14.14
CA SER A 86 -2.09 7.18 14.54
C SER A 86 -2.06 7.40 16.06
N LYS A 87 -2.48 6.40 16.83
CA LYS A 87 -2.46 6.42 18.31
C LYS A 87 -1.40 5.50 18.90
N GLN A 88 -0.48 5.01 18.06
CA GLN A 88 0.55 4.10 18.50
C GLN A 88 1.48 4.79 19.52
N THR A 89 1.85 4.05 20.55
CA THR A 89 2.87 4.48 21.50
C THR A 89 4.24 4.32 20.85
N THR A 90 4.81 5.44 20.40
CA THR A 90 6.22 5.53 19.98
C THR A 90 7.05 5.98 21.17
N GLY A 91 7.95 5.13 21.66
CA GLY A 91 9.04 5.59 22.51
C GLY A 91 9.97 6.55 21.76
N TRP A 92 10.89 7.20 22.48
CA TRP A 92 11.80 8.21 21.90
C TRP A 92 12.68 7.67 20.75
N LEU A 93 13.05 6.39 20.80
CA LEU A 93 13.92 5.72 19.81
C LEU A 93 13.17 4.71 18.93
N ASP A 94 11.87 4.60 19.13
CA ASP A 94 11.03 3.59 18.51
C ASP A 94 10.64 4.01 17.10
N LYS A 95 10.38 3.03 16.23
CA LYS A 95 10.02 3.30 14.84
C LYS A 95 8.51 3.35 14.65
N PRO A 96 7.94 4.44 14.12
CA PRO A 96 6.51 4.47 13.85
C PRO A 96 6.17 3.45 12.77
N ILE A 97 5.16 2.63 13.06
CA ILE A 97 4.55 1.71 12.11
C ILE A 97 3.70 2.52 11.16
N GLN A 98 4.04 2.47 9.87
CA GLN A 98 3.34 3.16 8.79
C GLN A 98 2.31 2.25 8.12
N GLY A 99 2.49 0.93 8.23
CA GLY A 99 1.52 -0.03 7.76
C GLY A 99 1.83 -1.45 8.23
N VAL A 100 0.82 -2.30 8.22
CA VAL A 100 0.91 -3.71 8.60
C VAL A 100 0.17 -4.54 7.56
N LEU A 101 0.86 -5.52 6.99
CA LEU A 101 0.22 -6.58 6.21
C LEU A 101 -0.03 -7.76 7.14
N TYR A 102 -1.31 -8.04 7.39
CA TYR A 102 -1.78 -9.23 8.09
C TYR A 102 -2.06 -10.32 7.05
N ALA A 103 -1.12 -11.26 6.90
CA ALA A 103 -1.17 -12.27 5.86
C ALA A 103 -2.17 -13.37 6.23
N GLY A 104 -3.20 -13.52 5.40
CA GLY A 104 -4.28 -14.50 5.57
C GLY A 104 -5.26 -14.21 6.72
N ALA A 105 -5.32 -12.96 7.18
CA ALA A 105 -6.09 -12.54 8.36
C ALA A 105 -7.59 -12.84 8.32
N LEU A 106 -8.19 -12.96 7.14
CA LEU A 106 -9.63 -13.17 6.96
C LEU A 106 -9.98 -14.63 6.66
N GLY A 107 -8.98 -15.51 6.55
CA GLY A 107 -9.15 -16.89 6.04
C GLY A 107 -9.70 -16.94 4.62
N GLY A 108 -9.86 -18.15 4.09
CA GLY A 108 -10.43 -18.40 2.76
C GLY A 108 -11.41 -19.56 2.75
N LYS A 109 -12.54 -19.41 2.03
CA LYS A 109 -13.46 -20.53 1.75
C LYS A 109 -12.94 -21.47 0.64
N SER A 110 -11.87 -21.07 -0.05
CA SER A 110 -11.44 -21.66 -1.34
C SER A 110 -9.95 -21.98 -1.40
N GLY A 111 -9.24 -22.05 -0.27
CA GLY A 111 -7.78 -22.29 -0.25
C GLY A 111 -6.91 -21.07 -0.61
N HIS A 112 -7.51 -19.90 -0.79
CA HIS A 112 -6.80 -18.61 -0.87
C HIS A 112 -7.15 -17.78 0.36
N ASP A 113 -6.19 -17.60 1.26
CA ASP A 113 -6.39 -16.81 2.47
C ASP A 113 -6.35 -15.32 2.13
N ARG A 114 -7.44 -14.63 2.45
CA ARG A 114 -7.57 -13.20 2.23
C ARG A 114 -6.74 -12.43 3.25
N SER A 115 -6.01 -11.42 2.78
CA SER A 115 -5.07 -10.65 3.61
C SER A 115 -5.54 -9.21 3.78
N ILE A 116 -5.09 -8.56 4.86
CA ILE A 116 -5.40 -7.15 5.12
C ILE A 116 -4.11 -6.33 5.13
N LEU A 117 -4.06 -5.28 4.32
CA LEU A 117 -3.07 -4.22 4.42
C LEU A 117 -3.68 -3.06 5.21
N SER A 118 -3.19 -2.81 6.42
CA SER A 118 -3.53 -1.63 7.21
C SER A 118 -2.52 -0.52 6.98
N LEU A 119 -3.01 0.67 6.65
CA LEU A 119 -2.23 1.89 6.45
C LEU A 119 -2.46 2.84 7.61
N TRP A 120 -1.41 3.55 8.02
CA TRP A 120 -1.51 4.59 9.02
C TRP A 120 -2.48 5.69 8.57
N ASP A 121 -3.48 6.00 9.40
CA ASP A 121 -4.48 7.03 9.13
C ASP A 121 -4.80 7.84 10.39
N ASN A 122 -4.93 9.15 10.26
CA ASN A 122 -5.27 10.03 11.38
C ASN A 122 -6.79 10.31 11.49
N GLY A 123 -7.57 9.98 10.46
CA GLY A 123 -9.01 10.21 10.42
C GLY A 123 -9.42 11.63 10.03
N THR A 124 -8.47 12.53 9.74
CA THR A 124 -8.70 13.92 9.32
C THR A 124 -9.01 14.01 7.83
N PRO A 125 -9.98 14.83 7.38
CA PRO A 125 -10.21 15.08 5.96
C PRO A 125 -8.96 15.57 5.23
N LEU A 126 -8.88 15.34 3.92
CA LEU A 126 -7.79 15.84 3.08
C LEU A 126 -7.79 17.36 3.14
N LYS A 127 -6.82 17.93 3.87
CA LYS A 127 -6.55 19.37 3.94
C LYS A 127 -7.78 20.18 4.38
N GLU A 128 -8.11 20.13 5.68
CA GLU A 128 -8.89 21.21 6.27
C GLU A 128 -8.14 22.54 6.05
N ASP A 129 -8.83 23.52 5.45
CA ASP A 129 -8.28 24.79 4.99
C ASP A 129 -7.34 25.44 6.02
N GLY A 130 -6.02 25.40 5.76
CA GLY A 130 -5.02 26.24 6.42
C GLY A 130 -3.99 25.56 7.33
N PHE A 131 -4.13 24.27 7.67
CA PHE A 131 -3.13 23.56 8.49
C PHE A 131 -2.65 22.26 7.84
N PHE A 132 -1.33 22.05 7.82
CA PHE A 132 -0.74 20.78 7.41
C PHE A 132 -0.97 19.74 8.50
N SER A 133 -1.80 18.73 8.22
CA SER A 133 -1.90 17.51 9.03
C SER A 133 -1.41 16.33 8.23
N LYS A 134 -0.33 15.67 8.68
CA LYS A 134 0.13 14.45 8.04
C LYS A 134 -0.98 13.38 8.12
N ASP A 135 -1.34 12.73 7.02
CA ASP A 135 -2.31 11.64 6.98
C ASP A 135 -1.92 10.50 6.02
N ALA A 136 -2.80 9.51 5.83
CA ALA A 136 -2.55 8.35 4.99
C ALA A 136 -2.30 8.70 3.51
N SER A 137 -2.84 9.81 3.01
CA SER A 137 -2.67 10.27 1.63
C SER A 137 -1.26 10.78 1.32
N ASP A 138 -0.48 11.20 2.32
CA ASP A 138 0.87 11.71 2.09
C ASP A 138 1.86 10.63 1.65
N ASP A 139 1.81 9.46 2.32
CA ASP A 139 2.77 8.36 2.10
C ASP A 139 2.08 7.04 1.69
N GLY A 140 0.74 6.96 1.75
CA GLY A 140 -0.01 5.72 1.54
C GLY A 140 0.19 5.15 0.15
N GLY A 141 0.18 5.99 -0.88
CA GLY A 141 0.46 5.58 -2.25
C GLY A 141 1.83 4.91 -2.39
N GLU A 142 2.86 5.49 -1.76
CA GLU A 142 4.21 4.91 -1.72
C GLU A 142 4.24 3.57 -0.96
N ILE A 143 3.61 3.50 0.22
CA ILE A 143 3.56 2.28 1.06
C ILE A 143 2.92 1.12 0.30
N VAL A 144 1.74 1.36 -0.28
CA VAL A 144 0.96 0.39 -1.07
C VAL A 144 1.76 -0.04 -2.29
N SER A 145 2.34 0.93 -3.01
CA SER A 145 3.17 0.69 -4.18
C SER A 145 4.39 -0.19 -3.87
N LYS A 146 5.12 0.08 -2.78
CA LYS A 146 6.27 -0.70 -2.36
C LYS A 146 5.87 -2.12 -1.96
N LEU A 147 4.74 -2.30 -1.28
CA LEU A 147 4.25 -3.64 -0.96
C LEU A 147 3.89 -4.42 -2.21
N ALA A 148 3.10 -3.82 -3.11
CA ALA A 148 2.67 -4.48 -4.34
C ALA A 148 3.87 -4.88 -5.22
N LYS A 149 4.90 -4.03 -5.31
CA LYS A 149 6.17 -4.37 -5.97
C LYS A 149 6.84 -5.59 -5.33
N ALA A 150 6.88 -5.66 -4.00
CA ALA A 150 7.42 -6.82 -3.30
C ALA A 150 6.60 -8.09 -3.60
N ILE A 151 5.27 -8.00 -3.60
CA ILE A 151 4.38 -9.12 -3.94
C ILE A 151 4.60 -9.60 -5.39
N ILE A 152 4.71 -8.68 -6.35
CA ILE A 152 4.96 -9.02 -7.76
C ILE A 152 6.31 -9.76 -7.90
N LYS A 153 7.33 -9.31 -7.16
CA LYS A 153 8.70 -9.83 -7.30
C LYS A 153 8.94 -11.11 -6.49
N GLU A 154 8.43 -11.17 -5.27
CA GLU A 154 8.78 -12.17 -4.26
C GLU A 154 7.61 -13.11 -3.93
N GLY A 155 6.40 -12.76 -4.39
CA GLY A 155 5.16 -13.45 -4.04
C GLY A 155 4.52 -12.90 -2.77
N MET A 156 3.26 -13.31 -2.55
CA MET A 156 2.54 -12.98 -1.32
C MET A 156 3.13 -13.74 -0.13
N PRO A 157 3.34 -13.10 1.04
CA PRO A 157 3.72 -13.80 2.26
C PRO A 157 2.70 -14.89 2.63
N LYS A 158 3.16 -15.97 3.26
CA LYS A 158 2.26 -17.03 3.73
C LYS A 158 1.40 -16.55 4.89
N THR A 159 0.29 -17.22 5.14
CA THR A 159 -0.57 -16.96 6.29
C THR A 159 0.22 -16.96 7.60
N GLY A 160 0.08 -15.89 8.38
CA GLY A 160 0.83 -15.65 9.62
C GLY A 160 2.24 -15.07 9.43
N GLU A 161 2.74 -14.91 8.19
CA GLU A 161 4.02 -14.24 7.91
C GLU A 161 3.85 -12.72 7.73
N ASP A 162 3.26 -12.08 8.74
CA ASP A 162 2.93 -10.66 8.72
C ASP A 162 4.14 -9.77 8.43
N LYS A 163 3.90 -8.67 7.70
CA LYS A 163 4.91 -7.67 7.35
C LYS A 163 4.56 -6.32 7.96
N ILE A 164 5.58 -5.56 8.33
CA ILE A 164 5.45 -4.24 8.92
C ILE A 164 6.26 -3.24 8.10
N ALA A 165 5.61 -2.16 7.69
CA ALA A 165 6.23 -1.00 7.11
C ALA A 165 6.60 -0.01 8.21
N GLY A 166 7.85 0.43 8.23
CA GLY A 166 8.29 1.54 9.06
C GLY A 166 9.34 2.39 8.36
N GLU A 167 9.59 3.56 8.92
CA GLU A 167 10.57 4.50 8.40
C GLU A 167 11.99 4.13 8.88
N TYR A 168 12.95 4.16 7.94
CA TYR A 168 14.35 3.87 8.21
C TYR A 168 15.22 5.02 7.74
N SER A 169 16.00 5.56 8.66
CA SER A 169 17.06 6.50 8.33
C SER A 169 18.36 5.75 8.02
N TYR A 170 19.03 6.13 6.94
CA TYR A 170 20.35 5.61 6.57
C TYR A 170 21.25 6.72 6.03
N LYS A 171 22.57 6.52 6.05
CA LYS A 171 23.51 7.49 5.50
C LYS A 171 23.57 7.35 3.98
N CYS A 172 23.31 8.44 3.29
CA CYS A 172 23.40 8.56 1.83
C CYS A 172 24.43 9.65 1.50
N GLY A 173 25.70 9.26 1.47
CA GLY A 173 26.81 10.20 1.38
C GLY A 173 26.93 11.03 2.67
N LYS A 174 26.88 12.37 2.53
CA LYS A 174 26.98 13.30 3.66
C LYS A 174 25.62 13.59 4.35
N SER A 175 24.53 13.09 3.80
CA SER A 175 23.17 13.33 4.29
C SER A 175 22.58 12.10 4.97
N THR A 176 21.53 12.30 5.77
CA THR A 176 20.65 11.23 6.23
C THR A 176 19.47 11.16 5.28
N CYS A 177 19.24 10.00 4.68
CA CYS A 177 18.07 9.71 3.88
C CYS A 177 17.08 8.90 4.69
N HIS A 178 15.81 9.01 4.33
CA HIS A 178 14.70 8.28 4.93
C HIS A 178 14.05 7.42 3.86
N GLU A 179 13.67 6.20 4.22
CA GLU A 179 12.88 5.35 3.33
C GLU A 179 11.93 4.46 4.14
N ILE A 180 10.78 4.19 3.54
CA ILE A 180 9.86 3.17 4.07
C ILE A 180 10.34 1.79 3.61
N ARG A 181 10.51 0.87 4.56
CA ARG A 181 10.83 -0.55 4.28
C ARG A 181 9.80 -1.48 4.90
N TRP A 182 9.42 -2.49 4.13
CA TRP A 182 8.68 -3.66 4.61
C TRP A 182 9.63 -4.68 5.22
N LYS A 183 9.31 -5.17 6.41
CA LYS A 183 10.05 -6.26 7.08
C LYS A 183 9.08 -7.29 7.64
N ALA A 184 9.56 -8.52 7.86
CA ALA A 184 8.83 -9.48 8.69
C ALA A 184 8.58 -8.88 10.09
N ALA A 185 7.39 -9.09 10.66
CA ALA A 185 7.04 -8.58 11.98
C ALA A 185 8.05 -8.99 13.07
N ALA A 186 8.56 -10.22 13.00
CA ALA A 186 9.62 -10.72 13.89
C ALA A 186 10.95 -9.94 13.80
N ASN A 187 11.19 -9.23 12.70
CA ASN A 187 12.40 -8.44 12.46
C ASN A 187 12.16 -6.92 12.59
N PHE A 188 10.96 -6.51 13.02
CA PHE A 188 10.65 -5.12 13.33
C PHE A 188 11.04 -4.78 14.78
N ASP A 189 10.98 -3.50 15.13
CA ASP A 189 11.20 -3.01 16.49
C ASP A 189 10.23 -3.69 17.48
N GLN A 190 10.76 -4.64 18.26
CA GLN A 190 9.96 -5.45 19.18
C GLN A 190 9.38 -4.62 20.32
N ASP A 191 10.02 -3.50 20.69
CA ASP A 191 9.49 -2.65 21.75
C ASP A 191 8.27 -1.87 21.28
N THR A 192 8.31 -1.38 20.03
CA THR A 192 7.12 -0.79 19.39
C THR A 192 5.97 -1.81 19.33
N ILE A 193 6.21 -3.04 18.91
CA ILE A 193 5.17 -4.08 18.84
C ILE A 193 4.61 -4.41 20.23
N ARG A 194 5.48 -4.52 21.23
CA ARG A 194 5.08 -4.82 22.60
C ARG A 194 4.18 -3.73 23.20
N LYS A 195 4.45 -2.45 22.89
CA LYS A 195 3.66 -1.30 23.38
C LYS A 195 2.32 -1.13 22.67
N ASN A 196 2.13 -1.75 21.52
CA ASN A 196 0.93 -1.61 20.68
C ASN A 196 0.27 -2.98 20.44
N PRO A 197 -0.24 -3.65 21.49
CA PRO A 197 -0.73 -5.03 21.40
C PRO A 197 -1.99 -5.19 20.54
N ASP A 198 -2.76 -4.12 20.35
CA ASP A 198 -3.93 -4.08 19.47
C ASP A 198 -3.56 -4.22 17.99
N LEU A 199 -2.33 -3.92 17.60
CA LEU A 199 -1.80 -4.11 16.24
C LEU A 199 -1.41 -5.57 15.94
N LYS A 200 -1.65 -6.52 16.86
CA LYS A 200 -1.48 -7.96 16.61
C LYS A 200 -2.61 -8.55 15.77
N SER A 201 -3.71 -7.81 15.60
CA SER A 201 -4.87 -8.23 14.82
C SER A 201 -5.29 -7.15 13.84
N ALA A 202 -5.79 -7.59 12.68
CA ALA A 202 -6.30 -6.71 11.64
C ALA A 202 -7.49 -5.85 12.12
N PRO A 203 -7.71 -4.65 11.54
CA PRO A 203 -8.79 -3.74 11.92
C PRO A 203 -10.11 -4.19 11.29
N THR A 204 -10.66 -5.32 11.74
CA THR A 204 -11.96 -5.83 11.30
C THR A 204 -13.02 -5.57 12.36
N PRO A 205 -14.28 -5.24 11.99
CA PRO A 205 -15.39 -5.20 12.94
C PRO A 205 -15.47 -6.52 13.72
N MET A 206 -15.69 -6.45 15.03
CA MET A 206 -15.90 -7.67 15.84
C MET A 206 -17.08 -8.45 15.25
N GLN A 207 -16.82 -9.69 14.83
CA GLN A 207 -17.88 -10.63 14.49
C GLN A 207 -18.42 -11.20 15.81
N TRP A 208 -19.65 -10.84 16.15
CA TRP A 208 -20.38 -11.36 17.31
C TRP A 208 -20.94 -12.75 17.01
#